data_AF-A0A7C9DK28-F1
#
_entry.id   AF-A0A7C9DK28-F1
#
_cell.length_a   1.000
_cell.length_b   1.000
_cell.length_c   1.000
_cell.angle_alpha   90.00
_cell.angle_beta   90.00
_cell.angle_gamma   90.00
#
_symmetry.space_group_name_H-M   'P 1'
#
loop_
_entity.id
_entity.type
_entity.pdbx_description
1 polymer ?
#
loop_
_entity_poly.entity_id
_entity_poly.type
_entity_poly.pdbx_seq_one_letter_code
_entity_poly.pdbx_strand_id
1 'polypeptide(L)'
;TLHLLTLVKVASFEDLRRAEIGVAVQRLAESAVAHEAVDVAERVGKLIEGIVFKMVVGDGKKEDKGYDLTGVVEEFMTLAGAFNLADFVPYLAPLDLQVCVLHLNLKLH
;
A
#
# COMPACT_ATOMS: atom_id res chain seq x y z
N THR A 1 -23.07 0.72 6.90
CA THR A 1 -21.99 -0.08 6.28
C THR A 1 -21.50 0.63 5.03
N LEU A 2 -20.19 0.88 4.91
CA LEU A 2 -19.61 1.45 3.68
C LEU A 2 -19.48 0.34 2.63
N HIS A 3 -20.31 0.37 1.59
CA HIS A 3 -20.36 -0.65 0.54
C HIS A 3 -19.32 -0.38 -0.57
N LEU A 4 -18.07 -0.11 -0.18
CA LEU A 4 -17.02 0.38 -1.08
C LEU A 4 -16.67 -0.61 -2.20
N LEU A 5 -16.60 -1.91 -1.88
CA LEU A 5 -16.20 -2.97 -2.80
C LEU A 5 -17.39 -3.66 -3.49
N THR A 6 -18.57 -3.04 -3.48
CA THR A 6 -19.70 -3.56 -4.26
C THR A 6 -19.47 -3.36 -5.75
N LEU A 7 -20.04 -4.24 -6.57
CA LEU A 7 -19.90 -4.16 -8.03
C LEU A 7 -20.28 -2.78 -8.58
N VAL A 8 -21.39 -2.22 -8.09
CA VAL A 8 -21.87 -0.88 -8.47
C VAL A 8 -20.85 0.19 -8.13
N LYS A 9 -20.27 0.14 -6.93
CA LYS A 9 -19.31 1.15 -6.49
C LYS A 9 -17.95 0.99 -7.19
N VAL A 10 -17.47 -0.24 -7.39
CA VAL A 10 -16.26 -0.53 -8.17
C VAL A 10 -16.40 -0.05 -9.62
N ALA A 11 -17.57 -0.23 -10.23
CA ALA A 11 -17.89 0.29 -11.55
C ALA A 11 -17.85 1.84 -11.56
N SER A 12 -18.36 2.50 -10.52
CA SER A 12 -18.32 3.97 -10.42
C SER A 12 -16.91 4.57 -10.35
N PHE A 13 -15.89 3.75 -10.07
CA PHE A 13 -14.48 4.18 -10.04
C PHE A 13 -13.73 3.88 -11.35
N GLU A 14 -14.43 3.58 -12.44
CA GLU A 14 -13.77 3.35 -13.74
C GLU A 14 -12.95 4.57 -14.20
N ASP A 15 -13.55 5.76 -14.16
CA ASP A 15 -12.88 7.00 -14.58
C ASP A 15 -11.65 7.32 -13.72
N LEU A 16 -11.76 7.05 -12.41
CA LEU A 16 -10.64 7.17 -11.48
C LEU A 16 -9.48 6.26 -11.90
N ARG A 17 -9.76 4.97 -12.17
CA ARG A 17 -8.71 4.03 -12.60
C ARG A 17 -8.12 4.45 -13.94
N ARG A 18 -8.95 4.89 -14.88
CA ARG A 18 -8.50 5.37 -16.20
C ARG A 18 -7.57 6.58 -16.07
N ALA A 19 -7.91 7.53 -15.22
CA ALA A 19 -7.09 8.71 -14.97
C ALA A 19 -5.73 8.34 -14.34
N GLU A 20 -5.72 7.51 -13.30
CA GLU A 20 -4.47 7.07 -12.64
C GLU A 20 -3.58 6.24 -13.56
N ILE A 21 -4.16 5.35 -14.37
CA ILE A 21 -3.42 4.60 -15.40
C ILE A 21 -2.84 5.56 -16.44
N GLY A 22 -3.60 6.57 -16.86
CA GLY A 22 -3.13 7.61 -17.78
C GLY A 22 -1.89 8.33 -17.26
N VAL A 23 -1.89 8.73 -15.98
CA VAL A 23 -0.72 9.33 -15.32
C VAL A 23 0.46 8.36 -15.28
N ALA A 24 0.23 7.09 -14.95
CA ALA A 24 1.29 6.09 -14.91
C ALA A 24 1.95 5.86 -16.28
N VAL A 25 1.13 5.78 -17.35
CA VAL A 25 1.59 5.63 -18.74
C VAL A 25 2.33 6.87 -19.21
N GLN A 26 1.84 8.07 -18.91
CA GLN A 26 2.52 9.32 -19.27
C GLN A 26 3.92 9.36 -18.67
N ARG A 27 4.04 9.10 -17.37
CA ARG A 27 5.35 9.09 -16.72
C ARG A 27 6.26 7.99 -17.26
N LEU A 28 5.71 6.86 -17.72
CA LEU A 28 6.49 5.80 -18.37
C LEU A 28 7.03 6.27 -19.73
N ALA A 29 6.22 7.00 -20.51
CA ALA A 29 6.66 7.62 -21.76
C ALA A 29 7.77 8.65 -21.51
N GLU A 30 7.68 9.46 -20.45
CA GLU A 30 8.73 10.40 -20.03
C GLU A 30 10.04 9.67 -19.72
N SER A 31 10.02 8.60 -18.92
CA SER A 31 11.21 7.78 -18.65
C SER A 31 11.77 7.12 -19.91
N ALA A 32 10.91 6.71 -20.85
CA ALA A 32 11.35 6.13 -22.12
C ALA A 32 12.09 7.15 -23.00
N VAL A 33 11.61 8.40 -23.07
CA VAL A 33 12.28 9.51 -23.76
C VAL A 33 13.63 9.82 -23.12
N ALA A 34 13.71 9.75 -21.79
CA ALA A 34 14.95 9.95 -21.04
C ALA A 34 15.91 8.74 -21.09
N HIS A 35 15.50 7.62 -21.71
CA HIS A 35 16.22 6.35 -21.69
C HIS A 35 16.58 5.85 -20.28
N GLU A 36 15.71 6.14 -19.31
CA GLU A 36 15.89 5.75 -17.91
C GLU A 36 15.42 4.32 -17.67
N ALA A 37 16.16 3.59 -16.83
CA ALA A 37 15.69 2.31 -16.31
C ALA A 37 14.50 2.56 -15.36
N VAL A 38 13.45 1.75 -15.50
CA VAL A 38 12.23 1.89 -14.70
C VAL A 38 12.07 0.67 -13.79
N ASP A 39 11.93 0.91 -12.49
CA ASP A 39 11.42 -0.08 -11.57
C ASP A 39 9.91 -0.23 -11.77
N VAL A 40 9.50 -1.33 -12.39
CA VAL A 40 8.10 -1.62 -12.68
C VAL A 40 7.31 -1.92 -11.40
N ALA A 41 7.93 -2.55 -10.40
CA ALA A 41 7.26 -2.88 -9.16
C ALA A 41 6.92 -1.62 -8.37
N GLU A 42 7.87 -0.71 -8.23
CA GLU A 42 7.66 0.60 -7.60
C GLU A 42 6.55 1.37 -8.33
N ARG A 43 6.56 1.35 -9.67
CA ARG A 43 5.60 2.09 -10.49
C ARG A 43 4.18 1.55 -10.36
N VAL A 44 4.03 0.22 -10.38
CA VAL A 44 2.73 -0.44 -10.16
C VAL A 44 2.25 -0.23 -8.73
N GLY A 45 3.15 -0.27 -7.74
CA GLY A 45 2.84 0.04 -6.35
C GLY A 45 2.23 1.43 -6.19
N LYS A 46 2.89 2.46 -6.74
CA LYS A 46 2.38 3.85 -6.74
C LYS A 46 1.04 4.01 -7.45
N LEU A 47 0.79 3.27 -8.52
CA LEU A 47 -0.50 3.26 -9.22
C LEU A 47 -1.61 2.68 -8.33
N ILE A 48 -1.36 1.53 -7.70
CA ILE A 48 -2.33 0.88 -6.80
C ILE A 48 -2.61 1.78 -5.60
N GLU A 49 -1.57 2.35 -5.00
CA GLU A 49 -1.69 3.32 -3.90
C GLU A 49 -2.59 4.49 -4.28
N GLY A 50 -2.34 5.14 -5.43
CA GLY A 50 -3.14 6.28 -5.89
C GLY A 50 -4.62 5.94 -6.07
N ILE A 51 -4.92 4.77 -6.66
CA ILE A 51 -6.29 4.29 -6.84
C ILE A 51 -6.95 4.01 -5.50
N VAL A 52 -6.32 3.21 -4.63
CA VAL A 52 -6.89 2.79 -3.34
C VAL A 52 -7.09 4.01 -2.44
N PHE A 53 -6.10 4.91 -2.38
CA PHE A 53 -6.21 6.13 -1.59
C PHE A 53 -7.41 6.96 -2.01
N LYS A 54 -7.56 7.24 -3.31
CA LYS A 54 -8.69 8.03 -3.81
C LYS A 54 -10.03 7.30 -3.67
N MET A 55 -10.05 5.97 -3.72
CA MET A 55 -11.26 5.19 -3.45
C MET A 55 -11.70 5.30 -1.98
N VAL A 56 -10.75 5.26 -1.04
CA VAL A 56 -11.02 5.22 0.41
C VAL A 56 -11.23 6.63 0.99
N VAL A 57 -10.37 7.58 0.62
CA VAL A 57 -10.29 8.92 1.20
C VAL A 57 -10.99 9.98 0.32
N GLY A 58 -11.19 9.69 -0.97
CA GLY A 58 -11.77 10.63 -1.92
C GLY A 58 -10.73 11.56 -2.57
N ASP A 59 -11.21 12.49 -3.41
CA ASP A 59 -10.38 13.40 -4.22
C ASP A 59 -9.92 14.65 -3.45
N GLY A 60 -9.88 14.56 -2.11
CA GLY A 60 -9.44 15.64 -1.23
C GLY A 60 -8.02 16.06 -1.59
N LYS A 61 -7.83 17.37 -1.77
CA LYS A 61 -6.53 17.98 -2.11
C LYS A 61 -5.41 17.32 -1.30
N LYS A 62 -4.42 16.76 -2.00
CA LYS A 62 -3.15 16.26 -1.45
C LYS A 62 -2.34 17.33 -0.67
N GLU A 63 -2.88 18.54 -0.49
CA GLU A 63 -2.13 19.74 -0.14
C GLU A 63 -1.77 19.93 1.33
N ASP A 64 -2.11 19.03 2.27
CA ASP A 64 -1.67 19.32 3.65
C ASP A 64 -1.30 18.19 4.59
N LYS A 65 -1.69 16.93 4.37
CA LYS A 65 -1.25 15.81 5.22
C LYS A 65 -1.14 14.57 4.37
N GLY A 66 0.05 14.35 3.80
CA GLY A 66 0.40 13.10 3.15
C GLY A 66 0.31 11.98 4.17
N TYR A 67 -0.83 11.28 4.20
CA TYR A 67 -0.92 10.00 4.87
C TYR A 67 0.01 9.06 4.10
N ASP A 68 1.11 8.66 4.71
CA ASP A 68 2.03 7.66 4.15
C ASP A 68 1.38 6.28 4.25
N LEU A 69 0.32 6.07 3.46
CA LEU A 69 -0.38 4.80 3.42
C LEU A 69 0.51 3.69 2.88
N THR A 70 1.46 4.02 2.02
CA THR A 70 2.45 3.06 1.54
C THR A 70 3.33 2.60 2.68
N GLY A 71 3.90 3.50 3.48
CA GLY A 71 4.65 3.13 4.68
C GLY A 71 3.82 2.31 5.67
N VAL A 72 2.56 2.70 5.91
CA VAL A 72 1.66 1.94 6.81
C VAL A 72 1.34 0.54 6.26
N VAL A 73 1.09 0.42 4.95
CA VAL A 73 0.81 -0.88 4.31
C VAL A 73 2.06 -1.75 4.25
N GLU A 74 3.23 -1.19 3.98
CA GLU A 74 4.50 -1.91 4.01
C GLU A 74 4.84 -2.41 5.41
N GLU A 75 4.66 -1.57 6.44
CA GLU A 75 4.84 -1.96 7.83
C GLU A 75 3.83 -3.04 8.22
N PHE A 76 2.56 -2.88 7.86
CA PHE A 76 1.53 -3.88 8.10
C PHE A 76 1.83 -5.20 7.40
N MET A 77 2.26 -5.20 6.14
CA MET A 77 2.60 -6.42 5.40
C MET A 77 3.87 -7.08 5.95
N THR A 78 4.84 -6.29 6.41
CA THR A 78 6.02 -6.79 7.13
C THR A 78 5.63 -7.46 8.44
N LEU A 79 4.70 -6.86 9.18
CA LEU A 79 4.19 -7.38 10.44
C LEU A 79 3.33 -8.63 10.21
N ALA A 80 2.36 -8.59 9.29
CA ALA A 80 1.49 -9.70 8.95
C ALA A 80 2.24 -10.89 8.32
N GLY A 81 3.33 -10.62 7.58
CA GLY A 81 4.24 -11.65 7.07
C GLY A 81 5.27 -12.15 8.09
N ALA A 82 5.37 -11.49 9.25
CA ALA A 82 6.25 -11.92 10.32
C ALA A 82 5.76 -13.23 10.93
N PHE A 83 6.70 -14.12 11.22
CA PHE A 83 6.40 -15.34 11.96
C PHE A 83 5.84 -14.99 13.35
N ASN A 84 4.59 -15.38 13.60
CA ASN A 84 3.93 -15.26 14.89
C ASN A 84 3.90 -16.63 15.57
N LEU A 85 4.65 -16.78 16.66
CA LEU A 85 4.76 -18.07 17.35
C LEU A 85 3.43 -18.50 18.00
N ALA A 86 2.55 -17.54 18.32
CA ALA A 86 1.22 -17.80 18.87
C ALA A 86 0.32 -18.60 17.92
N ASP A 87 0.53 -18.47 16.61
CA ASP A 87 -0.24 -19.21 15.60
C ASP A 87 0.11 -20.70 15.56
N PHE A 88 1.29 -21.09 16.07
CA PHE A 88 1.78 -22.47 16.11
C PHE A 88 1.73 -23.08 17.52
N VAL A 89 1.92 -22.26 18.56
CA VAL A 89 1.91 -22.70 19.96
C VAL A 89 0.97 -21.80 20.76
N PRO A 90 -0.34 -22.13 20.84
CA PRO A 90 -1.36 -21.27 21.44
C PRO A 90 -1.09 -20.89 22.90
N TYR A 91 -0.37 -21.73 23.65
CA TYR A 91 0.01 -21.44 25.03
C TYR A 91 0.97 -20.26 25.19
N LEU A 92 1.67 -19.87 24.12
CA LEU A 92 2.57 -18.71 24.10
C LEU A 92 1.87 -17.44 23.60
N ALA A 93 0.58 -17.50 23.24
CA ALA A 93 -0.19 -16.34 22.80
C ALA A 93 -0.15 -15.14 23.76
N PRO A 94 -0.17 -15.31 25.11
CA PRO A 94 -0.07 -14.17 26.03
C PRO A 94 1.27 -13.44 26.00
N LEU A 95 2.32 -14.04 25.43
CA LEU A 95 3.65 -13.44 25.34
C LEU A 95 3.83 -12.54 24.11
N ASP A 96 2.90 -12.61 23.14
CA ASP A 96 2.90 -11.82 21.90
C ASP A 96 4.25 -11.82 21.17
N LEU A 97 4.81 -13.02 20.98
CA LEU A 97 6.14 -13.24 20.39
C LEU A 97 6.10 -13.16 18.87
N GLN A 98 5.88 -11.95 18.35
CA GLN A 98 6.02 -11.67 16.94
C GLN A 98 7.51 -11.44 16.61
N VAL A 99 8.09 -12.29 15.78
CA VAL A 99 9.55 -12.34 15.57
C VAL A 99 10.11 -11.03 14.97
N CYS A 100 9.33 -10.30 14.17
CA CYS A 100 9.75 -8.99 13.63
C CYS A 100 9.80 -7.88 14.69
N VAL A 101 8.93 -7.91 15.72
CA VAL A 101 8.90 -6.90 16.79
C VAL A 101 10.15 -7.00 17.69
N LEU A 102 10.65 -8.21 17.91
CA LEU A 102 11.92 -8.45 18.60
C LEU A 102 13.12 -7.94 17.79
N HIS A 103 13.09 -8.09 16.46
CA HIS A 103 14.19 -7.66 15.59
C HIS A 103 14.31 -6.12 15.47
N LEU A 104 13.20 -5.39 15.58
CA LEU A 104 13.20 -3.92 15.65
C LEU A 104 13.69 -3.40 17.02
N ASN A 105 13.31 -4.05 18.13
CA ASN A 105 13.78 -3.66 19.46
C ASN A 105 15.30 -3.87 19.65
N LEU A 106 15.89 -4.86 18.97
CA LEU A 106 17.34 -5.12 19.00
C LEU A 106 18.18 -4.15 18.14
N LYS A 107 17.57 -3.42 17.21
CA LYS A 107 18.26 -2.38 16.41
C LYS A 107 18.21 -0.98 17.05
N LEU A 108 17.49 -0.83 18.16
CA LEU A 108 17.36 0.42 18.91
C LEU A 108 18.32 0.50 20.11
N HIS A 109 19.37 -0.33 20.15
CA HIS A 109 20.37 -0.34 21.22
C HIS A 109 21.80 -0.42 20.71
#